data_AF-A0A1V4EQM6-F1
#
_entry.id   AF-A0A1V4EQM6-F1
#
_cell.length_a   1.000
_cell.length_b   1.000
_cell.length_c   1.000
_cell.angle_alpha   90.00
_cell.angle_beta   90.00
_cell.angle_gamma   90.00
#
_symmetry.space_group_name_H-M   'P 1'
#
loop_
_entity.id
_entity.type
_entity.pdbx_description
1 polymer ?
#
loop_
_entity_poly.entity_id
_entity_poly.type
_entity_poly.pdbx_seq_one_letter_code
_entity_poly.pdbx_strand_id
1 'polypeptide(L)'
;MARLCKPGFKELSSFSRVGGVPVLRTLWDRFDFSLLLSQSGIFKVRGTATWILAFVYIVGLINRCSSVNALATFFNADGLLQRMAGIANVTQSTLSRFLTGFSQWGLFNQKRTARLQEDADTALTEGDVLALDDTHAPHPYAKGIPFLYWLFDSSTKVYTWAMNIVALHAVFAKLVLSHF
;
A
#
# COMPACT_ATOMS: atom_id res chain seq x y z
N MET A 1 -33.91 -22.85 36.17
CA MET A 1 -33.18 -23.21 34.95
C MET A 1 -33.21 -22.03 33.99
N ALA A 2 -32.09 -21.32 33.82
CA ALA A 2 -31.99 -20.23 32.86
C ALA A 2 -31.85 -20.81 31.45
N ARG A 3 -32.75 -20.46 30.52
CA ARG A 3 -32.61 -20.80 29.10
C ARG A 3 -31.39 -20.04 28.56
N LEU A 4 -30.39 -20.78 28.08
CA LEU A 4 -29.31 -20.23 27.26
C LEU A 4 -29.95 -19.68 25.97
N CYS A 5 -30.17 -18.37 25.91
CA CYS A 5 -30.56 -17.71 24.66
C CYS A 5 -29.46 -17.96 23.63
N LYS A 6 -29.86 -18.31 22.38
CA LYS A 6 -28.92 -18.40 21.25
C LYS A 6 -28.09 -17.11 21.19
N PRO A 7 -26.76 -17.17 21.05
CA PRO A 7 -25.96 -15.98 20.89
C PRO A 7 -26.46 -15.23 19.65
N GLY A 8 -26.96 -14.01 19.86
CA GLY A 8 -27.29 -13.11 18.78
C GLY A 8 -25.98 -12.64 18.15
N PHE A 9 -25.55 -13.30 17.08
CA PHE A 9 -24.46 -12.78 16.27
C PHE A 9 -24.96 -11.49 15.62
N LYS A 10 -24.48 -10.33 16.09
CA LYS A 10 -24.67 -9.07 15.37
C LYS A 10 -24.09 -9.24 13.97
N GLU A 11 -24.76 -8.68 12.96
CA GLU A 11 -24.28 -8.72 11.57
C GLU A 11 -22.84 -8.22 11.48
N LEU A 12 -21.90 -9.12 11.17
CA LEU A 12 -20.46 -8.83 11.12
C LEU A 12 -20.11 -7.82 10.01
N SER A 13 -20.95 -7.70 8.99
CA SER A 13 -20.86 -6.69 7.92
C SER A 13 -20.99 -5.25 8.43
N SER A 14 -21.60 -5.05 9.60
CA SER A 14 -21.81 -3.73 10.20
C SER A 14 -20.65 -3.24 11.08
N PHE A 15 -19.69 -4.11 11.42
CA PHE A 15 -18.66 -3.80 12.42
C PHE A 15 -17.40 -3.15 11.84
N SER A 16 -16.99 -3.51 10.63
CA SER A 16 -15.82 -2.89 9.99
C SER A 16 -15.71 -3.29 8.53
N ARG A 17 -15.36 -2.33 7.68
CA ARG A 17 -15.01 -2.58 6.27
C ARG A 17 -13.57 -3.09 6.11
N VAL A 18 -12.82 -3.24 7.21
CA VAL A 18 -11.40 -3.60 7.22
C VAL A 18 -11.09 -5.06 7.57
N GLY A 19 -12.01 -6.00 7.30
CA GLY A 19 -11.83 -7.42 7.63
C GLY A 19 -10.55 -8.07 7.05
N GLY A 20 -10.05 -7.58 5.91
CA GLY A 20 -8.78 -8.04 5.31
C GLY A 20 -7.52 -7.35 5.85
N VAL A 21 -7.65 -6.29 6.64
CA VAL A 21 -6.49 -5.52 7.14
C VAL A 21 -5.62 -6.29 8.13
N PRO A 22 -6.14 -7.19 9.00
CA PRO A 22 -5.30 -8.09 9.79
C PRO A 22 -4.34 -8.92 8.94
N VAL A 23 -4.78 -9.43 7.79
CA VAL A 23 -3.93 -10.19 6.86
C VAL A 23 -2.85 -9.28 6.25
N LEU A 24 -3.23 -8.08 5.85
CA LEU A 24 -2.25 -7.08 5.37
C LEU A 24 -1.21 -6.75 6.45
N ARG A 25 -1.64 -6.66 7.71
CA ARG A 25 -0.74 -6.41 8.82
C ARG A 25 0.24 -7.57 9.02
N THR A 26 -0.24 -8.81 8.97
CA THR A 26 0.65 -9.98 9.08
C THR A 26 1.65 -10.06 7.94
N LEU A 27 1.26 -9.71 6.71
CA LEU A 27 2.18 -9.64 5.56
C LEU A 27 3.20 -8.51 5.73
N TRP A 28 2.74 -7.35 6.21
CA TRP A 28 3.59 -6.20 6.48
C TRP A 28 4.68 -6.53 7.50
N ASP A 29 4.32 -7.25 8.55
CA ASP A 29 5.24 -7.69 9.60
C ASP A 29 6.15 -8.83 9.12
N ARG A 30 5.63 -9.82 8.35
CA ARG A 30 6.43 -10.91 7.75
C ARG A 30 7.62 -10.39 6.95
N PHE A 31 7.42 -9.34 6.17
CA PHE A 31 8.46 -8.75 5.32
C PHE A 31 9.20 -7.55 5.96
N ASP A 32 9.00 -7.30 7.26
CA ASP A 32 9.64 -6.23 8.01
C ASP A 32 9.56 -4.84 7.34
N PHE A 33 8.44 -4.53 6.66
CA PHE A 33 8.33 -3.27 5.90
C PHE A 33 8.52 -2.02 6.77
N SER A 34 8.15 -2.10 8.06
CA SER A 34 8.42 -1.05 9.04
C SER A 34 9.92 -0.76 9.22
N LEU A 35 10.74 -1.81 9.26
CA LEU A 35 12.19 -1.71 9.37
C LEU A 35 12.78 -1.20 8.05
N LEU A 36 12.35 -1.75 6.91
CA LEU A 36 12.85 -1.35 5.59
C LEU A 36 12.59 0.13 5.31
N LEU A 37 11.43 0.67 5.70
CA LEU A 37 11.15 2.11 5.61
C LEU A 37 12.17 2.93 6.41
N SER A 38 12.42 2.52 7.64
CA SER A 38 13.36 3.21 8.54
C SER A 38 14.80 3.15 8.00
N GLN A 39 15.24 1.97 7.55
CA GLN A 39 16.55 1.76 6.92
C GLN A 39 16.71 2.48 5.59
N SER A 40 15.61 2.88 4.94
CA SER A 40 15.63 3.67 3.71
C SER A 40 15.63 5.18 4.00
N GLY A 41 15.72 5.59 5.26
CA GLY A 41 15.66 6.99 5.67
C GLY A 41 14.23 7.56 5.72
N ILE A 42 13.21 6.72 5.54
CA ILE A 42 11.79 7.12 5.61
C ILE A 42 11.30 6.91 7.05
N PHE A 43 11.77 7.75 7.96
CA PHE A 43 11.34 7.73 9.36
C PHE A 43 11.14 9.15 9.90
N LYS A 44 10.34 9.26 10.97
CA LYS A 44 10.19 10.50 11.74
C LYS A 44 10.77 10.29 13.13
N VAL A 45 11.41 11.33 13.65
CA VAL A 45 11.89 11.36 15.03
C VAL A 45 10.75 11.61 16.03
N ARG A 46 9.67 12.29 15.60
CA ARG A 46 8.55 12.67 16.47
C ARG A 46 7.19 12.52 15.77
N GLY A 47 6.15 12.30 16.57
CA GLY A 47 4.77 12.15 16.12
C GLY A 47 4.44 10.71 15.71
N THR A 48 3.40 10.56 14.89
CA THR A 48 2.98 9.25 14.36
C THR A 48 4.11 8.62 13.54
N ALA A 49 4.45 7.36 13.86
CA ALA A 49 5.49 6.63 13.15
C ALA A 49 5.18 6.55 11.65
N THR A 50 6.20 6.74 10.82
CA THR A 50 6.06 6.76 9.36
C THR A 50 5.46 5.48 8.81
N TRP A 51 5.87 4.33 9.33
CA TRP A 51 5.35 3.04 8.87
C TRP A 51 3.83 2.92 9.10
N ILE A 52 3.30 3.53 10.16
CA ILE A 52 1.85 3.54 10.41
C ILE A 52 1.14 4.34 9.33
N LEU A 53 1.66 5.53 9.00
CA LEU A 53 1.09 6.38 7.96
C LEU A 53 1.16 5.71 6.58
N ALA A 54 2.26 5.02 6.28
CA ALA A 54 2.41 4.23 5.07
C ALA A 54 1.40 3.07 5.01
N PHE A 55 1.26 2.32 6.11
CA PHE A 55 0.30 1.23 6.23
C PHE A 55 -1.14 1.72 6.05
N VAL A 56 -1.52 2.79 6.75
CA VAL A 56 -2.85 3.43 6.62
C VAL A 56 -3.10 3.89 5.20
N TYR A 57 -2.09 4.46 4.53
CA TYR A 57 -2.20 4.84 3.12
C TYR A 57 -2.52 3.66 2.20
N ILE A 58 -1.83 2.52 2.36
CA ILE A 58 -2.14 1.30 1.58
C ILE A 58 -3.56 0.80 1.87
N VAL A 59 -3.96 0.75 3.14
CA VAL A 59 -5.33 0.36 3.51
C VAL A 59 -6.34 1.31 2.86
N GLY A 60 -6.05 2.61 2.81
CA GLY A 60 -6.85 3.61 2.13
C GLY A 60 -7.00 3.35 0.64
N LEU A 61 -5.90 3.01 -0.06
CA LEU A 61 -5.91 2.66 -1.49
C LEU A 61 -6.78 1.43 -1.76
N ILE A 62 -6.65 0.38 -0.95
CA ILE A 62 -7.45 -0.85 -1.08
C ILE A 62 -8.94 -0.55 -0.86
N ASN A 63 -9.25 0.32 0.10
CA ASN A 63 -10.61 0.79 0.37
C ASN A 63 -11.08 1.91 -0.58
N ARG A 64 -10.31 2.21 -1.64
CA ARG A 64 -10.63 3.22 -2.66
C ARG A 64 -10.92 4.61 -2.09
N CYS A 65 -10.19 5.01 -1.06
CA CYS A 65 -10.25 6.37 -0.54
C CYS A 65 -9.77 7.35 -1.62
N SER A 66 -10.64 8.26 -2.06
CA SER A 66 -10.38 9.17 -3.17
C SER A 66 -9.45 10.35 -2.84
N SER A 67 -9.19 10.59 -1.55
CA SER A 67 -8.36 11.71 -1.10
C SER A 67 -7.75 11.46 0.27
N VAL A 68 -6.74 12.27 0.62
CA VAL A 68 -6.14 12.28 1.96
C VAL A 68 -7.17 12.61 3.05
N ASN A 69 -8.14 13.46 2.74
CA ASN A 69 -9.20 13.81 3.68
C ASN A 69 -10.16 12.62 3.90
N ALA A 70 -10.59 11.97 2.81
CA ALA A 70 -11.43 10.77 2.88
C ALA A 70 -10.73 9.66 3.68
N LEU A 71 -9.42 9.48 3.48
CA LEU A 71 -8.62 8.53 4.25
C LEU A 71 -8.59 8.87 5.74
N ALA A 72 -8.38 10.14 6.11
CA ALA A 72 -8.39 10.56 7.51
C ALA A 72 -9.75 10.30 8.16
N THR A 73 -10.86 10.66 7.49
CA THR A 73 -12.23 10.39 7.97
C THR A 73 -12.47 8.89 8.12
N PHE A 74 -12.07 8.09 7.14
CA PHE A 74 -12.20 6.64 7.17
C PHE A 74 -11.44 6.02 8.36
N PHE A 75 -10.18 6.40 8.55
CA PHE A 75 -9.37 5.93 9.68
C PHE A 75 -9.99 6.31 11.03
N ASN A 76 -10.46 7.54 11.16
CA ASN A 76 -11.03 8.05 12.41
C ASN A 76 -12.40 7.43 12.73
N ALA A 77 -13.09 6.84 11.74
CA ALA A 77 -14.37 6.15 11.94
C ALA A 77 -14.21 4.66 12.31
N ASP A 78 -13.05 4.05 12.04
CA ASP A 78 -12.84 2.61 12.25
C ASP A 78 -11.96 2.29 13.48
N GLY A 79 -12.59 1.80 14.53
CA GLY A 79 -11.92 1.47 15.79
C GLY A 79 -10.98 0.26 15.71
N LEU A 80 -11.19 -0.68 14.77
CA LEU A 80 -10.29 -1.81 14.58
C LEU A 80 -8.98 -1.33 13.96
N LEU A 81 -9.08 -0.49 12.92
CA LEU A 81 -7.92 0.10 12.26
C LEU A 81 -7.08 0.95 13.22
N GLN A 82 -7.72 1.73 14.09
CA GLN A 82 -7.05 2.50 15.15
C GLN A 82 -6.29 1.60 16.13
N ARG A 83 -6.92 0.53 16.62
CA ARG A 83 -6.30 -0.43 17.54
C ARG A 83 -5.11 -1.14 16.89
N MET A 84 -5.24 -1.56 15.64
CA MET A 84 -4.16 -2.21 14.89
C MET A 84 -2.98 -1.27 14.63
N ALA A 85 -3.27 0.00 14.31
CA ALA A 85 -2.26 1.01 14.08
C ALA A 85 -1.64 1.53 15.38
N GLY A 86 -2.24 1.24 16.55
CA GLY A 86 -1.78 1.73 17.85
C GLY A 86 -1.95 3.25 18.03
N ILE A 87 -2.80 3.89 17.24
CA ILE A 87 -3.05 5.34 17.30
C ILE A 87 -4.55 5.63 17.29
N ALA A 88 -4.95 6.63 18.08
CA ALA A 88 -6.37 6.99 18.24
C ALA A 88 -6.92 7.78 17.05
N ASN A 89 -6.09 8.60 16.40
CA ASN A 89 -6.53 9.44 15.29
C ASN A 89 -5.40 9.77 14.31
N VAL A 90 -5.81 10.11 13.09
CA VAL A 90 -4.93 10.64 12.04
C VAL A 90 -5.57 11.89 11.45
N THR A 91 -4.77 12.95 11.31
CA THR A 91 -5.22 14.18 10.65
C THR A 91 -4.83 14.18 9.18
N GLN A 92 -5.62 14.87 8.36
CA GLN A 92 -5.29 15.12 6.95
C GLN A 92 -3.91 15.79 6.82
N SER A 93 -3.59 16.74 7.70
CA SER A 93 -2.28 17.43 7.67
C SER A 93 -1.10 16.48 7.93
N THR A 94 -1.28 15.49 8.80
CA THR A 94 -0.25 14.49 9.10
C THR A 94 0.02 13.60 7.89
N LEU A 95 -1.04 13.14 7.22
CA LEU A 95 -0.94 12.33 6.00
C LEU A 95 -0.34 13.11 4.84
N SER A 96 -0.78 14.36 4.61
CA SER A 96 -0.24 15.21 3.55
C SER A 96 1.25 15.46 3.74
N ARG A 97 1.70 15.80 4.96
CA ARG A 97 3.13 15.96 5.27
C ARG A 97 3.92 14.67 5.08
N PHE A 98 3.31 13.51 5.31
CA PHE A 98 3.95 12.23 5.05
C PHE A 98 4.14 11.99 3.55
N LEU A 99 3.11 12.24 2.73
CA LEU A 99 3.19 12.03 1.28
C LEU A 99 4.15 12.99 0.58
N THR A 100 4.33 14.22 1.10
CA THR A 100 5.22 15.21 0.49
C THR A 100 6.62 15.28 1.11
N GLY A 101 6.83 14.69 2.28
CA GLY A 101 8.02 14.92 3.10
C GLY A 101 9.19 13.96 2.86
N PHE A 102 9.00 12.86 2.12
CA PHE A 102 10.01 11.81 1.95
C PHE A 102 10.31 11.52 0.48
N SER A 103 11.60 11.40 0.14
CA SER A 103 12.08 11.25 -1.24
C SER A 103 12.80 9.92 -1.51
N GLN A 104 13.09 9.10 -0.50
CA GLN A 104 13.93 7.90 -0.63
C GLN A 104 13.15 6.62 -0.99
N TRP A 105 12.06 6.76 -1.76
CA TRP A 105 11.21 5.65 -2.18
C TRP A 105 11.93 4.65 -3.10
N GLY A 106 12.92 5.10 -3.88
CA GLY A 106 13.74 4.22 -4.73
C GLY A 106 14.55 3.22 -3.91
N LEU A 107 15.24 3.68 -2.86
CA LEU A 107 16.00 2.81 -1.96
C LEU A 107 15.10 1.84 -1.22
N PHE A 108 13.93 2.30 -0.76
CA PHE A 108 12.92 1.43 -0.16
C PHE A 108 12.47 0.33 -1.12
N ASN A 109 12.19 0.67 -2.38
CA ASN A 109 11.79 -0.31 -3.38
C ASN A 109 12.88 -1.37 -3.63
N GLN A 110 14.16 -0.97 -3.71
CA GLN A 110 15.26 -1.92 -3.86
C GLN A 110 15.34 -2.89 -2.67
N LYS A 111 15.31 -2.36 -1.44
CA LYS A 111 15.33 -3.18 -0.22
C LYS A 111 14.11 -4.09 -0.11
N ARG A 112 12.94 -3.57 -0.46
CA ARG A 112 11.69 -4.34 -0.50
C ARG A 112 11.79 -5.50 -1.49
N THR A 113 12.28 -5.26 -2.69
CA THR A 113 12.47 -6.33 -3.69
C THR A 113 13.47 -7.36 -3.20
N ALA A 114 14.61 -6.95 -2.64
CA ALA A 114 15.59 -7.87 -2.07
C ALA A 114 14.97 -8.76 -0.97
N ARG A 115 14.21 -8.16 -0.04
CA ARG A 115 13.51 -8.89 1.02
C ARG A 115 12.48 -9.88 0.46
N LEU A 116 11.78 -9.54 -0.62
CA LEU A 116 10.87 -10.48 -1.28
C LEU A 116 11.60 -11.64 -1.96
N GLN A 117 12.85 -11.44 -2.41
CA GLN A 117 13.65 -12.54 -2.98
C GLN A 117 14.29 -13.46 -1.93
N GLU A 118 14.35 -13.04 -0.67
CA GLU A 118 14.83 -13.87 0.46
C GLU A 118 13.79 -14.91 0.93
N ASP A 119 12.51 -14.67 0.68
CA ASP A 119 11.41 -15.53 1.13
C ASP A 119 11.02 -16.55 0.06
N ALA A 120 11.01 -17.84 0.41
CA ALA A 120 10.75 -18.94 -0.52
C ALA A 120 9.37 -18.88 -1.21
N ASP A 121 8.37 -18.22 -0.61
CA ASP A 121 7.05 -18.07 -1.23
C ASP A 121 7.02 -17.02 -2.34
N THR A 122 7.99 -16.09 -2.34
CA THR A 122 8.02 -14.91 -3.24
C THR A 122 9.31 -14.78 -4.05
N ALA A 123 10.32 -15.61 -3.78
CA ALA A 123 11.54 -15.68 -4.56
C ALA A 123 11.26 -16.19 -5.96
N LEU A 124 11.86 -15.53 -6.96
CA LEU A 124 11.78 -15.98 -8.34
C LEU A 124 12.65 -17.23 -8.52
N THR A 125 12.11 -18.19 -9.24
CA THR A 125 12.72 -19.47 -9.54
C THR A 125 12.81 -19.70 -11.05
N GLU A 126 13.55 -20.72 -11.46
CA GLU A 126 13.63 -21.10 -12.86
C GLU A 126 12.25 -21.48 -13.40
N GLY A 127 11.85 -20.85 -14.51
CA GLY A 127 10.53 -21.01 -15.12
C GLY A 127 9.55 -19.88 -14.80
N ASP A 128 9.83 -19.03 -13.80
CA ASP A 128 9.04 -17.82 -13.54
C ASP A 128 9.26 -16.76 -14.64
N VAL A 129 8.26 -15.92 -14.86
CA VAL A 129 8.25 -14.93 -15.93
C VAL A 129 8.31 -13.52 -15.35
N LEU A 130 9.18 -12.68 -15.91
CA LEU A 130 9.20 -11.25 -15.68
C LEU A 130 8.55 -10.54 -16.87
N ALA A 131 7.40 -9.93 -16.63
CA ALA A 131 6.76 -9.04 -17.58
C ALA A 131 7.25 -7.60 -17.35
N LEU A 132 7.78 -6.98 -18.40
CA LEU A 132 8.13 -5.56 -18.40
C LEU A 132 7.04 -4.80 -19.15
N ASP A 133 6.53 -3.75 -18.53
CA ASP A 133 5.54 -2.87 -19.13
C ASP A 133 5.85 -1.42 -18.76
N ASP A 134 5.49 -0.49 -19.64
CA ASP A 134 5.61 0.94 -19.39
C ASP A 134 4.26 1.63 -19.49
N THR A 135 4.00 2.56 -18.57
CA THR A 135 2.72 3.23 -18.45
C THR A 135 2.91 4.73 -18.30
N HIS A 136 2.20 5.49 -19.14
CA HIS A 136 2.07 6.92 -18.97
C HIS A 136 1.12 7.24 -17.80
N ALA A 137 1.62 7.93 -16.79
CA ALA A 137 0.82 8.45 -15.68
C ALA A 137 0.59 9.96 -15.84
N PRO A 138 -0.56 10.38 -16.40
CA PRO A 138 -0.84 11.79 -16.68
C PRO A 138 -1.11 12.59 -15.40
N HIS A 139 -0.51 13.78 -15.34
CA HIS A 139 -0.62 14.74 -14.25
C HIS A 139 -0.94 16.14 -14.81
N PRO A 140 -2.15 16.33 -15.39
CA PRO A 140 -2.51 17.53 -16.15
C PRO A 140 -2.44 18.83 -15.32
N TYR A 141 -2.58 18.73 -13.99
CA TYR A 141 -2.61 19.87 -13.08
C TYR A 141 -1.34 20.08 -12.27
N ALA A 142 -0.29 19.26 -12.46
CA ALA A 142 0.88 19.26 -11.60
C ALA A 142 2.18 19.67 -12.31
N LYS A 143 2.09 20.59 -13.29
CA LYS A 143 3.20 21.02 -14.17
C LYS A 143 4.49 21.48 -13.46
N GLY A 144 4.41 21.84 -12.17
CA GLY A 144 5.56 22.23 -11.35
C GLY A 144 6.36 21.06 -10.75
N ILE A 145 5.95 19.81 -10.96
CA ILE A 145 6.67 18.63 -10.48
C ILE A 145 7.93 18.42 -11.36
N PRO A 146 9.16 18.40 -10.80
CA PRO A 146 10.40 18.41 -11.57
C PRO A 146 10.64 17.21 -12.51
N PHE A 147 9.98 16.08 -12.26
CA PHE A 147 10.14 14.84 -13.02
C PHE A 147 8.99 14.58 -14.01
N LEU A 148 8.08 15.54 -14.20
CA LEU A 148 7.08 15.45 -15.26
C LEU A 148 7.66 15.99 -16.56
N TYR A 149 7.33 15.29 -17.63
CA TYR A 149 7.73 15.66 -18.98
C TYR A 149 6.50 15.82 -19.85
N TRP A 150 6.62 16.63 -20.91
CA TRP A 150 5.61 16.74 -21.95
C TRP A 150 5.76 15.55 -22.89
N LEU A 151 4.98 14.50 -22.64
CA LEU A 151 5.09 13.21 -23.31
C LEU A 151 3.93 13.01 -24.28
N PHE A 152 4.20 12.33 -25.39
CA PHE A 152 3.18 11.91 -26.35
C PHE A 152 2.58 10.57 -25.91
N ASP A 153 1.29 10.55 -25.60
CA ASP A 153 0.56 9.31 -25.37
C ASP A 153 0.08 8.74 -26.71
N SER A 154 0.67 7.62 -27.12
CA SER A 154 0.34 6.93 -28.36
C SER A 154 -1.08 6.34 -28.37
N SER A 155 -1.63 6.02 -27.20
CA SER A 155 -2.96 5.40 -27.07
C SER A 155 -4.07 6.39 -27.38
N THR A 156 -3.96 7.60 -26.82
CA THR A 156 -4.95 8.68 -26.99
C THR A 156 -4.54 9.70 -28.06
N LYS A 157 -3.33 9.58 -28.61
CA LYS A 157 -2.74 10.47 -29.63
C LYS A 157 -2.68 11.95 -29.21
N VAL A 158 -2.47 12.20 -27.92
CA VAL A 158 -2.33 13.56 -27.37
C VAL A 158 -1.05 13.72 -26.58
N TYR A 159 -0.54 14.96 -26.53
CA TYR A 159 0.52 15.29 -25.59
C TYR A 159 -0.06 15.64 -24.22
N THR A 160 0.58 15.16 -23.17
CA THR A 160 0.19 15.42 -21.80
C THR A 160 1.41 15.56 -20.89
N TRP A 161 1.26 16.32 -19.81
CA TRP A 161 2.27 16.35 -18.75
C TRP A 161 2.15 15.06 -17.96
N ALA A 162 3.14 14.18 -18.09
CA ALA A 162 3.11 12.85 -17.49
C ALA A 162 4.49 12.43 -16.98
N MET A 163 4.49 11.43 -16.12
CA MET A 163 5.67 10.61 -15.86
C MET A 163 5.51 9.27 -16.59
N ASN A 164 6.60 8.74 -17.14
CA ASN A 164 6.62 7.36 -17.60
C ASN A 164 7.00 6.46 -16.42
N ILE A 165 6.16 5.46 -16.14
CA ILE A 165 6.38 4.45 -15.10
C ILE A 165 6.71 3.14 -15.81
N VAL A 166 7.95 2.70 -15.68
CA VAL A 166 8.36 1.36 -16.12
C VAL A 166 8.19 0.41 -14.94
N ALA A 167 7.36 -0.62 -15.12
CA ALA A 167 7.04 -1.62 -14.12
C ALA A 167 7.58 -2.99 -14.54
N LEU A 168 8.16 -3.70 -13.58
CA LEU A 168 8.45 -5.12 -13.68
C LEU A 168 7.44 -5.88 -12.84
N HIS A 169 6.74 -6.82 -13.48
CA HIS A 169 5.76 -7.68 -12.85
C HIS A 169 6.24 -9.13 -12.88
N ALA A 170 6.38 -9.72 -11.70
CA ALA A 170 6.75 -11.12 -11.52
C ALA A 170 5.51 -12.03 -11.59
N VAL A 171 5.52 -12.99 -12.51
CA VAL A 171 4.49 -14.02 -12.67
C VAL A 171 5.10 -15.36 -12.29
N PHE A 172 4.61 -15.94 -11.20
CA PHE A 172 5.09 -17.23 -10.72
C PHE A 172 4.48 -18.37 -11.54
N ALA A 173 5.33 -19.17 -12.16
CA ALA A 173 4.98 -20.41 -12.84
C ALA A 173 4.81 -21.53 -11.80
N LYS A 174 3.91 -21.36 -10.83
CA LYS A 174 3.50 -22.48 -9.98
C LYS A 174 2.68 -23.45 -10.84
N LEU A 175 3.37 -24.47 -11.36
CA LEU A 175 2.77 -25.66 -11.98
C LEU A 175 1.72 -26.22 -11.02
N VAL A 176 0.45 -26.06 -11.36
CA VAL A 176 -0.65 -26.87 -10.85
C VAL A 176 -0.52 -28.26 -11.50
N LEU A 177 0.51 -29.02 -11.14
CA LEU A 177 0.69 -30.41 -11.54
C LEU A 177 1.35 -31.21 -10.41
N SER A 178 0.61 -31.41 -9.33
CA SER A 178 0.84 -32.54 -8.42
C SER A 178 -0.48 -32.98 -7.80
N HIS A 179 -1.23 -33.76 -8.59
CA HIS A 179 -2.11 -34.89 -8.20
C HIS A 179 -3.28 -35.02 -9.17
N PHE A 180 -3.03 -35.69 -10.29
CA PHE A 180 -3.93 -36.69 -10.88
C PHE A 180 -3.08 -37.78 -11.52
#